data_AF-A0A7S3CEN7-F1
#
_entry.id   AF-A0A7S3CEN7-F1
#
_cell.length_a   1.000
_cell.length_b   1.000
_cell.length_c   1.000
_cell.angle_alpha   90.00
_cell.angle_beta   90.00
_cell.angle_gamma   90.00
#
_symmetry.space_group_name_H-M   'P 1'
#
loop_
_entity.id
_entity.type
_entity.pdbx_description
1 polymer ?
#
loop_
_entity_poly.entity_id
_entity_poly.type
_entity_poly.pdbx_seq_one_letter_code
_entity_poly.pdbx_strand_id
1 'polypeptide(L)'
;NEGRAESGDRIVDLVISLTRDELRERFGVDLIAGAVELDSSTDKKWSRHLILHLGGGSTLASNAHAGQIASSVCSRLLEKVGEGCPRHRELMVVGSGGVEAPLIDVSVYSRNRTFRIWRSSKCGKGVELLPTPRFLGGTFLKDAALRKSGVERRFFEDSLVTGRAAGGEGARLSCQEVDAGTRGGLVGLSGNKV
;
A
#
# COMPACT_ATOMS: atom_id res chain seq x y z
N ASN A 1 -0.24 -13.16 21.51
CA ASN A 1 0.06 -12.24 20.38
C ASN A 1 -0.18 -12.85 19.00
N GLU A 2 -0.16 -14.18 18.83
CA GLU A 2 -0.36 -14.84 17.52
C GLU A 2 -1.71 -14.52 16.85
N GLY A 3 -2.83 -14.55 17.58
CA GLY A 3 -4.16 -14.24 17.00
C GLY A 3 -4.35 -12.79 16.50
N ARG A 4 -3.60 -11.82 17.06
CA ARG A 4 -3.59 -10.43 16.54
C ARG A 4 -2.76 -10.31 15.26
N ALA A 5 -1.67 -11.09 15.14
CA ALA A 5 -0.83 -11.12 13.96
C ALA A 5 -1.57 -11.77 12.78
N GLU A 6 -2.21 -12.92 12.98
CA GLU A 6 -3.00 -13.59 11.94
C GLU A 6 -4.19 -12.75 11.46
N SER A 7 -4.86 -12.05 12.38
CA SER A 7 -5.93 -11.10 12.01
C SER A 7 -5.39 -9.92 11.21
N GLY A 8 -4.26 -9.34 11.65
CA GLY A 8 -3.59 -8.27 10.91
C GLY A 8 -3.11 -8.70 9.52
N ASP A 9 -2.69 -9.96 9.38
CA ASP A 9 -2.19 -10.46 8.10
C ASP A 9 -3.32 -10.62 7.07
N ARG A 10 -4.49 -11.12 7.49
CA ARG A 10 -5.70 -11.20 6.66
C ARG A 10 -6.20 -9.81 6.24
N ILE A 11 -6.13 -8.84 7.15
CA ILE A 11 -6.45 -7.44 6.87
C ILE A 11 -5.54 -6.90 5.75
N VAL A 12 -4.23 -7.14 5.84
CA VAL A 12 -3.27 -6.73 4.81
C VAL A 12 -3.55 -7.41 3.46
N ASP A 13 -3.86 -8.70 3.45
CA ASP A 13 -4.23 -9.43 2.23
C ASP A 13 -5.46 -8.81 1.55
N LEU A 14 -6.46 -8.40 2.35
CA LEU A 14 -7.66 -7.77 1.82
C LEU A 14 -7.37 -6.38 1.23
N VAL A 15 -6.55 -5.55 1.89
CA VAL A 15 -6.11 -4.26 1.34
C VAL A 15 -5.37 -4.45 0.01
N ILE A 16 -4.46 -5.43 -0.06
CA ILE A 16 -3.72 -5.74 -1.28
C ILE A 16 -4.67 -6.21 -2.38
N SER A 17 -5.66 -7.06 -2.07
CA SER A 17 -6.66 -7.53 -3.03
C SER A 17 -7.47 -6.38 -3.60
N LEU A 18 -8.06 -5.52 -2.75
CA LEU A 18 -8.86 -4.38 -3.21
C LEU A 18 -8.02 -3.39 -4.03
N THR A 19 -6.77 -3.17 -3.63
CA THR A 19 -5.85 -2.29 -4.37
C THR A 19 -5.47 -2.90 -5.71
N ARG A 20 -5.25 -4.22 -5.78
CA ARG A 20 -4.98 -4.94 -7.01
C ARG A 20 -6.16 -4.84 -7.99
N ASP A 21 -7.37 -5.02 -7.50
CA ASP A 21 -8.59 -4.92 -8.33
C ASP A 21 -8.72 -3.50 -8.90
N GLU A 22 -8.55 -2.47 -8.08
CA GLU A 22 -8.57 -1.07 -8.52
C GLU A 22 -7.49 -0.76 -9.57
N LEU A 23 -6.26 -1.25 -9.38
CA LEU A 23 -5.16 -1.04 -10.34
C LEU A 23 -5.41 -1.75 -11.68
N ARG A 24 -5.94 -2.98 -11.64
CA ARG A 24 -6.26 -3.75 -12.85
C ARG A 24 -7.39 -3.10 -13.63
N GLU A 25 -8.46 -2.71 -12.95
CA GLU A 25 -9.61 -2.06 -13.58
C GLU A 25 -9.24 -0.69 -14.17
N ARG A 26 -8.45 0.12 -13.45
CA ARG A 26 -8.13 1.48 -13.86
C ARG A 26 -7.02 1.56 -14.91
N PHE A 27 -6.01 0.71 -14.81
CA PHE A 27 -4.78 0.84 -15.61
C PHE A 27 -4.40 -0.42 -16.38
N GLY A 28 -5.10 -1.55 -16.18
CA GLY A 28 -4.67 -2.83 -16.75
C GLY A 28 -3.34 -3.33 -16.18
N VAL A 29 -2.89 -2.79 -15.04
CA VAL A 29 -1.60 -3.13 -14.42
C VAL A 29 -1.84 -3.95 -13.16
N ASP A 30 -1.04 -5.01 -13.00
CA ASP A 30 -1.05 -5.85 -11.81
C ASP A 30 0.10 -5.49 -10.86
N LEU A 31 0.03 -5.98 -9.63
CA LEU A 31 1.16 -5.93 -8.68
C LEU A 31 2.18 -7.00 -9.04
N ILE A 32 3.48 -6.69 -8.93
CA ILE A 32 4.50 -7.76 -8.98
C ILE A 32 4.38 -8.67 -7.75
N ALA A 33 4.94 -9.88 -7.86
CA ALA A 33 5.05 -10.76 -6.71
C ALA A 33 5.99 -10.12 -5.65
N GLY A 34 5.42 -9.82 -4.48
CA GLY A 34 6.15 -9.31 -3.33
C GLY A 34 5.95 -7.81 -3.08
N ALA A 35 5.14 -7.49 -2.08
CA ALA A 35 5.13 -6.16 -1.45
C ALA A 35 6.30 -6.02 -0.46
N VAL A 36 6.63 -4.78 -0.08
CA VAL A 36 7.34 -4.54 1.19
C VAL A 36 6.30 -4.23 2.25
N GLU A 37 6.20 -5.12 3.25
CA GLU A 37 5.39 -4.91 4.43
C GLU A 37 6.30 -4.66 5.62
N LEU A 38 6.13 -3.50 6.27
CA LEU A 38 6.86 -3.15 7.48
C LEU A 38 5.92 -2.98 8.66
N ASP A 39 6.26 -3.60 9.79
CA ASP A 39 5.57 -3.52 11.07
C ASP A 39 6.25 -2.51 11.99
N SER A 40 5.43 -1.72 12.68
CA SER A 40 5.84 -0.95 13.87
C SER A 40 4.74 -0.97 14.92
N SER A 41 4.09 -2.12 15.03
CA SER A 41 3.03 -2.40 15.97
C SER A 41 3.59 -2.41 17.40
N THR A 42 2.71 -2.08 18.34
CA THR A 42 2.94 -2.10 19.77
C THR A 42 1.75 -2.77 20.43
N ASP A 43 1.83 -3.05 21.73
CA ASP A 43 0.71 -3.62 22.48
C ASP A 43 -0.57 -2.75 22.41
N LYS A 44 -0.38 -1.43 22.20
CA LYS A 44 -1.45 -0.42 22.15
C LYS A 44 -1.90 -0.04 20.75
N LYS A 45 -1.11 -0.35 19.72
CA LYS A 45 -1.37 0.11 18.35
C LYS A 45 -0.88 -0.91 17.34
N TRP A 46 -1.77 -1.35 16.47
CA TRP A 46 -1.38 -2.07 15.26
C TRP A 46 -1.01 -1.07 14.15
N SER A 47 0.12 -1.29 13.46
CA SER A 47 0.62 -0.35 12.44
C SER A 47 1.47 -1.06 11.40
N ARG A 48 1.01 -1.07 10.15
CA ARG A 48 1.75 -1.59 8.99
C ARG A 48 1.97 -0.49 7.95
N HIS A 49 3.14 -0.50 7.31
CA HIS A 49 3.41 0.22 6.07
C HIS A 49 3.41 -0.80 4.93
N LEU A 50 2.68 -0.50 3.86
CA LEU A 50 2.66 -1.31 2.65
C LEU A 50 3.24 -0.48 1.51
N ILE A 51 4.29 -1.00 0.88
CA ILE A 51 4.85 -0.48 -0.36
C ILE A 51 4.60 -1.53 -1.44
N LEU A 52 3.78 -1.14 -2.43
CA LEU A 52 3.34 -2.02 -3.49
C LEU A 52 4.08 -1.69 -4.77
N HIS A 53 4.70 -2.70 -5.37
CA HIS A 53 5.43 -2.56 -6.62
C HIS A 53 4.54 -2.95 -7.79
N LEU A 54 4.50 -2.12 -8.83
CA LEU A 54 3.66 -2.33 -10.00
C LEU A 54 4.39 -3.15 -11.08
N GLY A 55 3.62 -3.95 -11.81
CA GLY A 55 4.07 -4.74 -12.94
C GLY A 55 4.68 -3.91 -14.06
N GLY A 56 5.62 -4.53 -14.80
CA GLY A 56 6.27 -3.90 -15.95
C GLY A 56 7.18 -2.72 -15.61
N GLY A 57 7.50 -2.48 -14.33
CA GLY A 57 8.28 -1.33 -13.88
C GLY A 57 7.49 -0.02 -13.88
N SER A 58 6.15 -0.10 -13.92
CA SER A 58 5.28 1.07 -13.92
C SER A 58 5.35 1.80 -12.59
N THR A 59 5.07 3.11 -12.59
CA THR A 59 5.01 3.92 -11.38
C THR A 59 3.80 4.84 -11.43
N LEU A 60 3.31 5.26 -10.27
CA LEU A 60 2.32 6.33 -10.21
C LEU A 60 3.00 7.68 -10.42
N ALA A 61 2.29 8.62 -11.07
CA ALA A 61 2.85 9.92 -11.44
C ALA A 61 3.17 10.80 -10.23
N SER A 62 2.47 10.62 -9.12
CA SER A 62 2.75 11.26 -7.84
C SER A 62 2.00 10.54 -6.72
N ASN A 63 2.32 10.88 -5.47
CA ASN A 63 1.57 10.39 -4.32
C ASN A 63 0.10 10.85 -4.30
N ALA A 64 -0.25 11.95 -4.97
CA ALA A 64 -1.65 12.36 -5.11
C ALA A 64 -2.47 11.31 -5.88
N HIS A 65 -1.89 10.70 -6.92
CA HIS A 65 -2.54 9.61 -7.66
C HIS A 65 -2.66 8.34 -6.81
N ALA A 66 -1.65 8.05 -5.97
CA ALA A 66 -1.75 6.98 -4.98
C ALA A 66 -2.87 7.25 -3.96
N GLY A 67 -3.06 8.51 -3.57
CA GLY A 67 -4.17 8.95 -2.73
C GLY A 67 -5.52 8.72 -3.37
N GLN A 68 -5.68 9.03 -4.66
CA GLN A 68 -6.93 8.76 -5.39
C GLN A 68 -7.26 7.27 -5.43
N ILE A 69 -6.26 6.41 -5.65
CA ILE A 69 -6.42 4.95 -5.63
C ILE A 69 -6.84 4.50 -4.21
N ALA A 70 -6.14 4.96 -3.17
CA ALA A 70 -6.47 4.62 -1.79
C ALA A 70 -7.88 5.09 -1.40
N SER A 71 -8.30 6.27 -1.83
CA SER A 71 -9.67 6.76 -1.66
C SER A 71 -10.69 5.90 -2.39
N SER A 72 -10.42 5.49 -3.65
CA SER A 72 -11.28 4.58 -4.41
C SER A 72 -11.43 3.22 -3.70
N VAL A 73 -10.32 2.67 -3.20
CA VAL A 73 -10.31 1.44 -2.40
C VAL A 73 -11.17 1.58 -1.14
N CYS A 74 -11.06 2.71 -0.42
CA CYS A 74 -11.93 2.98 0.72
C CYS A 74 -13.41 3.09 0.34
N SER A 75 -13.75 3.73 -0.79
CA SER A 75 -15.14 3.82 -1.27
C SER A 75 -15.70 2.44 -1.60
N ARG A 76 -14.97 1.62 -2.36
CA ARG A 76 -15.37 0.23 -2.67
C ARG A 76 -15.50 -0.63 -1.42
N LEU A 77 -14.63 -0.43 -0.45
CA LEU A 77 -14.72 -1.10 0.83
C LEU A 77 -16.05 -0.77 1.54
N LEU A 78 -16.41 0.51 1.60
CA LEU A 78 -17.66 0.96 2.22
C LEU A 78 -18.89 0.40 1.50
N GLU A 79 -18.88 0.34 0.17
CA GLU A 79 -19.93 -0.29 -0.63
C GLU A 79 -20.09 -1.78 -0.26
N LYS A 80 -18.99 -2.54 -0.26
CA LYS A 80 -19.01 -3.97 0.10
C LYS A 80 -19.44 -4.23 1.55
N VAL A 81 -19.12 -3.31 2.46
CA VAL A 81 -19.62 -3.37 3.85
C VAL A 81 -21.12 -3.11 3.89
N GLY A 82 -21.62 -2.15 3.11
CA GLY A 82 -23.05 -1.86 2.94
C GLY A 82 -23.85 -3.02 2.35
N GLU A 83 -23.24 -3.78 1.43
CA GLU A 83 -23.77 -5.03 0.87
C GLU A 83 -23.78 -6.20 1.88
N GLY A 84 -23.23 -6.00 3.08
CA GLY A 84 -23.23 -6.99 4.14
C GLY A 84 -22.11 -8.02 4.06
N CYS A 85 -21.04 -7.78 3.28
CA CYS A 85 -19.94 -8.73 3.16
C CYS A 85 -19.11 -8.80 4.47
N PRO A 86 -19.14 -9.92 5.23
CA PRO A 86 -18.55 -9.97 6.58
C PRO A 86 -17.03 -9.75 6.58
N ARG A 87 -16.35 -10.29 5.57
CA ARG A 87 -14.88 -10.18 5.41
C ARG A 87 -14.41 -8.71 5.29
N HIS A 88 -15.22 -7.84 4.69
CA HIS A 88 -14.87 -6.44 4.49
C HIS A 88 -15.02 -5.62 5.78
N ARG A 89 -15.88 -6.04 6.71
CA ARG A 89 -16.00 -5.36 8.01
C ARG A 89 -14.73 -5.44 8.85
N GLU A 90 -13.85 -6.42 8.62
CA GLU A 90 -12.55 -6.51 9.30
C GLU A 90 -11.64 -5.30 9.03
N LEU A 91 -11.90 -4.53 7.97
CA LEU A 91 -11.18 -3.29 7.65
C LEU A 91 -11.81 -2.04 8.26
N MET A 92 -12.95 -2.16 8.94
CA MET A 92 -13.59 -1.04 9.62
C MET A 92 -13.07 -0.95 11.05
N VAL A 93 -12.69 0.27 11.46
CA VAL A 93 -12.20 0.53 12.82
C VAL A 93 -12.90 1.74 13.41
N VAL A 94 -13.14 1.69 14.72
CA VAL A 94 -13.70 2.81 15.46
C VAL A 94 -12.56 3.70 15.93
N GLY A 95 -12.53 4.94 15.43
CA GLY A 95 -11.56 5.94 15.83
C GLY A 95 -11.80 6.45 17.26
N SER A 96 -10.89 7.29 17.75
CA SER A 96 -10.99 7.89 19.10
C SER A 96 -12.24 8.73 19.32
N GLY A 97 -12.88 9.22 18.25
CA GLY A 97 -14.14 9.97 18.31
C GLY A 97 -15.40 9.11 18.26
N GLY A 98 -15.28 7.77 18.32
CA GLY A 98 -16.42 6.84 18.19
C GLY A 98 -16.95 6.69 16.76
N VAL A 99 -16.35 7.37 15.78
CA VAL A 99 -16.71 7.27 14.37
C VAL A 99 -15.99 6.09 13.74
N GLU A 100 -16.75 5.23 13.08
CA GLU A 100 -16.23 4.12 12.29
C GLU A 100 -15.67 4.62 10.96
N ALA A 101 -14.49 4.13 10.58
CA ALA A 101 -13.81 4.48 9.34
C ALA A 101 -12.98 3.31 8.82
N PRO A 102 -12.64 3.30 7.51
CA PRO A 102 -11.64 2.38 6.97
C PRO A 102 -10.30 2.49 7.73
N LEU A 103 -9.65 1.35 7.95
CA LEU A 103 -8.32 1.25 8.56
C LEU A 103 -7.22 1.96 7.74
N ILE A 104 -7.47 2.19 6.45
CA ILE A 104 -6.51 2.78 5.51
C ILE A 104 -6.39 4.29 5.78
N ASP A 105 -5.20 4.72 6.22
CA ASP A 105 -4.90 6.14 6.46
C ASP A 105 -4.68 6.90 5.14
N VAL A 106 -5.75 7.43 4.57
CA VAL A 106 -5.69 8.24 3.33
C VAL A 106 -5.01 9.60 3.53
N SER A 107 -4.84 10.06 4.78
CA SER A 107 -4.24 11.37 5.06
C SER A 107 -2.75 11.42 4.68
N VAL A 108 -2.11 10.26 4.47
CA VAL A 108 -0.68 10.14 4.09
C VAL A 108 -0.37 10.60 2.68
N TYR A 109 -1.37 10.76 1.83
CA TYR A 109 -1.18 11.16 0.44
C TYR A 109 -1.19 12.70 0.26
N SER A 110 -0.43 13.41 1.10
CA SER A 110 -0.28 14.88 1.06
C SER A 110 1.01 15.32 0.35
N ARG A 111 1.03 16.54 -0.22
CA ARG A 111 2.23 17.09 -0.87
C ARG A 111 3.44 17.06 0.09
N ASN A 112 4.59 16.62 -0.42
CA ASN A 112 5.86 16.53 0.34
C ASN A 112 5.74 15.75 1.66
N ARG A 113 4.88 14.72 1.72
CA ARG A 113 4.73 13.89 2.93
C ARG A 113 6.03 13.17 3.24
N THR A 114 6.52 13.35 4.46
CA THR A 114 7.57 12.48 5.01
C THR A 114 7.01 11.09 5.27
N PHE A 115 7.61 10.09 4.63
CA PHE A 115 7.32 8.68 4.89
C PHE A 115 8.47 8.07 5.69
N ARG A 116 8.15 7.43 6.82
CA ARG A 116 9.18 6.90 7.72
C ARG A 116 9.92 5.73 7.06
N ILE A 117 11.24 5.80 7.11
CA ILE A 117 12.15 4.88 6.42
C ILE A 117 12.31 3.57 7.23
N TRP A 118 12.59 2.46 6.55
CA TRP A 118 12.95 1.19 7.19
C TRP A 118 14.05 1.35 8.27
N ARG A 119 13.93 0.62 9.38
CA ARG A 119 14.76 0.70 10.61
C ARG A 119 14.74 2.03 11.36
N SER A 120 13.97 3.03 10.94
CA SER A 120 13.82 4.24 11.75
C SER A 120 12.67 4.14 12.76
N SER A 121 12.80 4.82 13.89
CA SER A 121 11.73 5.00 14.88
C SER A 121 11.23 6.44 14.87
N LYS A 122 10.05 6.68 15.47
CA LYS A 122 9.63 8.06 15.77
C LYS A 122 10.50 8.62 16.89
N CYS A 123 10.81 9.92 16.85
CA CYS A 123 11.54 10.57 17.93
C CYS A 123 10.86 10.30 19.29
N GLY A 124 11.64 9.90 20.29
CA GLY A 124 11.14 9.53 21.62
C GLY A 124 10.33 8.22 21.66
N LYS A 125 10.25 7.46 20.57
CA LYS A 125 9.69 6.11 20.52
C LYS A 125 10.80 5.11 20.21
N GLY A 126 10.85 4.01 20.96
CA GLY A 126 11.84 2.93 20.77
C GLY A 126 11.41 1.86 19.77
N VAL A 127 10.36 2.10 18.97
CA VAL A 127 9.78 1.09 18.07
C VAL A 127 10.19 1.40 16.64
N GLU A 128 11.06 0.56 16.10
CA GLU A 128 11.54 0.63 14.72
C GLU A 128 10.47 0.16 13.73
N LEU A 129 10.67 0.50 12.46
CA LEU A 129 9.89 -0.01 11.34
C LEU A 129 10.63 -1.22 10.73
N LEU A 130 10.14 -2.43 10.96
CA LEU A 130 10.84 -3.69 10.64
C LEU A 130 10.07 -4.54 9.62
N PRO A 131 10.75 -5.33 8.77
CA PRO A 131 10.09 -6.23 7.83
C PRO A 131 9.30 -7.30 8.55
N THR A 132 8.18 -7.68 7.97
CA THR A 132 7.43 -8.88 8.36
C THR A 132 8.03 -10.11 7.67
N PRO A 133 7.77 -11.34 8.15
CA PRO A 133 8.20 -12.56 7.46
C PRO A 133 7.39 -12.83 6.17
N ARG A 134 6.53 -11.91 5.75
CA ARG A 134 5.71 -12.00 4.54
C ARG A 134 6.36 -11.24 3.40
N PHE A 135 5.96 -11.59 2.17
CA PHE A 135 6.40 -10.92 0.95
C PHE A 135 7.93 -10.80 0.84
N LEU A 136 8.45 -9.63 0.41
CA LEU A 136 9.89 -9.41 0.29
C LEU A 136 10.61 -9.45 1.65
N GLY A 137 9.92 -9.13 2.74
CA GLY A 137 10.47 -9.24 4.09
C GLY A 137 10.78 -10.70 4.47
N GLY A 138 9.93 -11.65 4.07
CA GLY A 138 10.17 -13.08 4.27
C GLY A 138 11.42 -13.59 3.55
N THR A 139 11.60 -13.20 2.30
CA THR A 139 12.82 -13.53 1.53
C THR A 139 14.05 -12.89 2.17
N PHE A 140 13.95 -11.62 2.58
CA PHE A 140 15.02 -10.90 3.25
C PHE A 140 15.42 -11.53 4.59
N LEU A 141 14.46 -11.97 5.41
CA LEU A 141 14.70 -12.50 6.76
C LEU A 141 15.21 -13.95 6.76
N LYS A 142 14.82 -14.78 5.79
CA LYS A 142 15.23 -16.19 5.72
C LYS A 142 16.68 -16.38 5.34
N ASP A 143 17.26 -15.42 4.63
CA ASP A 143 18.58 -15.59 4.09
C ASP A 143 19.64 -14.99 5.03
N ALA A 144 20.16 -15.84 5.91
CA ALA A 144 21.26 -15.51 6.81
C ALA A 144 22.54 -15.09 6.05
N ALA A 145 22.68 -15.46 4.76
CA ALA A 145 23.81 -15.09 3.90
C ALA A 145 23.62 -13.73 3.20
N LEU A 146 22.41 -13.16 3.20
CA LEU A 146 22.10 -11.84 2.63
C LEU A 146 22.44 -10.67 3.58
N ARG A 147 23.07 -10.90 4.74
CA ARG A 147 23.77 -9.83 5.52
C ARG A 147 25.04 -9.30 4.82
N LYS A 148 25.22 -9.61 3.54
CA LYS A 148 26.14 -8.92 2.63
C LYS A 148 25.49 -7.59 2.22
N SER A 149 26.27 -6.52 2.20
CA SER A 149 25.81 -5.13 1.98
C SER A 149 24.84 -4.92 0.80
N GLY A 150 24.92 -5.74 -0.25
CA GLY A 150 24.07 -5.59 -1.44
C GLY A 150 22.58 -5.87 -1.23
N VAL A 151 22.21 -6.67 -0.23
CA VAL A 151 20.83 -7.15 -0.11
C VAL A 151 20.03 -6.32 0.86
N GLU A 152 20.65 -5.95 1.97
CA GLU A 152 20.16 -4.89 2.83
C GLU A 152 19.94 -3.61 2.03
N ARG A 153 20.87 -3.26 1.13
CA ARG A 153 20.69 -2.17 0.18
C ARG A 153 19.48 -2.38 -0.72
N ARG A 154 19.32 -3.54 -1.33
CA ARG A 154 18.18 -3.82 -2.21
C ARG A 154 16.84 -3.75 -1.46
N PHE A 155 16.75 -4.35 -0.28
CA PHE A 155 15.54 -4.28 0.54
C PHE A 155 15.24 -2.84 0.99
N PHE A 156 16.28 -2.08 1.34
CA PHE A 156 16.15 -0.66 1.61
C PHE A 156 15.59 0.09 0.39
N GLU A 157 16.15 -0.11 -0.80
CA GLU A 157 15.69 0.52 -2.05
C GLU A 157 14.24 0.14 -2.39
N ASP A 158 13.88 -1.14 -2.24
CA ASP A 158 12.50 -1.64 -2.43
C ASP A 158 11.54 -1.02 -1.39
N SER A 159 12.02 -0.65 -0.20
CA SER A 159 11.20 0.01 0.84
C SER A 159 10.96 1.51 0.60
N LEU A 160 11.64 2.14 -0.36
CA LEU A 160 11.48 3.56 -0.67
C LEU A 160 10.27 3.81 -1.56
N VAL A 161 9.33 4.64 -1.09
CA VAL A 161 8.12 5.02 -1.86
C VAL A 161 8.41 5.87 -3.11
N THR A 162 9.61 6.44 -3.19
CA THR A 162 10.12 7.15 -4.38
C THR A 162 11.10 6.29 -5.19
N GLY A 163 11.40 5.08 -4.72
CA GLY A 163 12.26 4.13 -5.40
C GLY A 163 11.55 3.55 -6.62
N ARG A 164 12.33 3.27 -7.67
CA ARG A 164 11.85 2.54 -8.85
C ARG A 164 12.41 1.13 -8.75
N ALA A 165 11.54 0.13 -8.87
CA ALA A 165 11.99 -1.25 -9.01
C ALA A 165 12.92 -1.36 -10.23
N ALA A 166 14.08 -1.99 -10.07
CA ALA A 166 15.09 -2.06 -11.12
C ALA A 166 14.56 -2.81 -12.36
N GLY A 167 14.82 -2.26 -13.56
CA GLY A 167 14.80 -3.03 -14.81
C GLY A 167 13.54 -3.00 -15.68
N GLY A 168 12.69 -1.97 -15.64
CA GLY A 168 11.57 -1.83 -16.59
C GLY A 168 11.47 -0.46 -17.24
N GLU A 169 10.96 -0.38 -18.47
CA GLU A 169 10.48 0.84 -19.16
C GLU A 169 9.01 1.13 -18.84
N GLY A 170 8.57 0.81 -17.62
CA GLY A 170 7.16 0.87 -17.28
C GLY A 170 6.57 2.27 -17.31
N ALA A 171 5.26 2.31 -17.55
CA ALA A 171 4.51 3.54 -17.75
C ALA A 171 4.41 4.37 -16.46
N ARG A 172 4.37 5.68 -16.62
CA ARG A 172 4.00 6.62 -15.56
C ARG A 172 2.47 6.78 -15.57
N LEU A 173 1.81 6.15 -14.60
CA LEU A 173 0.35 6.07 -14.50
C LEU A 173 -0.22 7.29 -13.76
N SER A 174 -1.25 7.90 -14.35
CA SER A 174 -2.00 9.00 -13.76
C SER A 174 -3.48 8.62 -13.74
N CYS A 175 -4.11 8.69 -12.58
CA CYS A 175 -5.57 8.79 -12.51
C CYS A 175 -6.03 10.00 -13.32
N GLN A 176 -7.00 9.81 -14.21
CA GLN A 176 -7.66 10.93 -14.89
C GLN A 176 -8.32 11.83 -13.85
N GLU A 177 -8.29 13.15 -14.07
CA GLU A 177 -9.11 14.04 -13.28
C GLU A 177 -10.57 13.64 -13.48
N VAL A 178 -11.30 13.42 -12.39
CA VAL A 178 -12.75 13.37 -12.44
C VAL A 178 -13.19 14.78 -12.79
N ASP A 179 -13.51 15.02 -14.07
CA ASP A 179 -14.29 16.18 -14.46
C ASP A 179 -15.52 16.19 -13.56
N ALA A 180 -15.68 17.27 -12.79
CA ALA A 180 -16.79 17.45 -11.85
C ALA A 180 -18.19 17.51 -12.54
N GLY A 181 -18.29 17.09 -13.81
CA GLY A 181 -19.45 17.28 -14.68
C GLY A 181 -20.10 16.01 -15.25
N THR A 182 -19.52 14.80 -15.15
CA THR A 182 -20.05 13.67 -15.95
C THR A 182 -20.47 12.47 -15.09
N ARG A 183 -21.75 12.45 -14.72
CA ARG A 183 -22.46 11.17 -14.48
C ARG A 183 -22.59 10.46 -15.83
N GLY A 184 -21.88 9.33 -15.97
CA GLY A 184 -22.14 8.32 -16.99
C GLY A 184 -21.26 8.40 -18.24
N GLY A 185 -20.49 7.34 -18.49
CA GLY A 185 -19.87 7.07 -19.78
C GLY A 185 -18.43 6.56 -19.69
N LEU A 186 -18.23 5.28 -20.00
CA LEU A 186 -16.92 4.69 -20.31
C LEU A 186 -16.25 5.44 -21.48
N VAL A 187 -15.09 6.06 -21.26
CA VAL A 187 -14.04 6.38 -22.27
C VAL A 187 -12.77 6.69 -21.46
N GLY A 188 -11.52 6.36 -21.76
CA GLY A 188 -10.80 5.76 -22.88
C GLY A 188 -9.31 6.07 -22.62
N LEU A 189 -8.42 5.12 -22.88
CA LEU A 189 -6.98 5.25 -22.60
C LEU A 189 -6.33 6.25 -23.56
N SER A 190 -5.76 7.36 -23.05
CA SER A 190 -4.77 8.16 -23.77
C SER A 190 -3.40 7.99 -23.09
N GLY A 191 -2.56 7.15 -23.67
CA GLY A 191 -1.14 7.05 -23.31
C GLY A 191 -0.33 7.94 -24.24
N ASN A 192 0.24 9.03 -23.71
CA ASN A 192 1.33 9.72 -24.41
C ASN A 192 2.62 8.95 -24.18
N LYS A 193 3.18 8.40 -25.25
CA LYS A 193 4.58 7.94 -25.30
C LYS A 193 5.47 9.18 -25.24
N VAL A 194 6.44 9.18 -24.32
CA VAL A 194 7.62 10.04 -24.38
C VAL A 194 8.72 9.24 -25.07
#